data_AF-A0A7D9F0J1-F1
#
_entry.id   AF-A0A7D9F0J1-F1
#
_cell.length_a   1.000
_cell.length_b   1.000
_cell.length_c   1.000
_cell.angle_alpha   90.00
_cell.angle_beta   90.00
_cell.angle_gamma   90.00
#
_symmetry.space_group_name_H-M   'P 1'
#
loop_
_entity.id
_entity.type
_entity.pdbx_description
1 polymer ?
#
loop_
_entity_poly.entity_id
_entity_poly.type
_entity_poly.pdbx_seq_one_letter_code
_entity_poly.pdbx_strand_id
1 'polypeptide(L)'
;MAKYTINTAIFLVTFILNVHESRENELVPTYFARKYKNGSYIDATIKSNWLKITRQPSSMLLQSESDESLDVKPSIVQNGQYVNVTWKGIQNASHEDFIALYCPEKSKDNDYLDFFNVDESPTYSQGYGEYSVQLYNVRTNCEMRYFRQKISKHYQEFAAKSNIVMFEGGPEMPLQIHLALTGNPTQMRVMWVSGTDQTPTVKFGRKGTELASVVEGKSQTYTAEDFCSLQGKFIDPGYIHDVLLNGLQPSTVYYYSCGVPGHMSSIRSFKTAPPTGPDVAFKFIVYGDHGVFPASYSTAKYVLEDVTKKGYEFVFHNGDISYARGMEYIWEQWHAMIEPFSSIAPYMVGIGNHEQNHIDNSSKDPSGVEGDGWHPWWGTMDDDSHGECGVPMFYRFHMPDNGNYLWWYSYDYGMVHFIMISTEHDLIPYSRQYEWLQQDLKNINRSKTPWVILGGHRPMYCSQVDP
;
A
#
# COMPACT_ATOMS: atom_id res chain seq x y z
N MET A 1 -33.30 -48.76 3.16
CA MET A 1 -31.88 -48.76 2.77
C MET A 1 -31.76 -48.36 1.31
N ALA A 2 -31.51 -47.08 1.04
CA ALA A 2 -31.06 -46.63 -0.27
C ALA A 2 -29.76 -45.87 -0.03
N LYS A 3 -28.63 -46.54 -0.29
CA LYS A 3 -27.31 -45.92 -0.26
C LYS A 3 -27.20 -45.05 -1.50
N TYR A 4 -27.37 -43.74 -1.34
CA TYR A 4 -26.89 -42.78 -2.33
C TYR A 4 -25.38 -42.62 -2.12
N THR A 5 -24.61 -43.36 -2.90
CA THR A 5 -23.18 -43.10 -3.05
C THR A 5 -23.05 -41.84 -3.91
N ILE A 6 -22.86 -40.69 -3.28
CA ILE A 6 -22.46 -39.47 -3.99
C ILE A 6 -20.97 -39.64 -4.27
N ASN A 7 -20.64 -40.16 -5.45
CA ASN A 7 -19.31 -39.99 -6.04
C ASN A 7 -19.23 -38.53 -6.53
N THR A 8 -18.81 -37.61 -5.66
CA THR A 8 -18.40 -36.28 -6.08
C THR A 8 -17.05 -36.40 -6.76
N ALA A 9 -17.05 -36.74 -8.06
CA ALA A 9 -15.89 -36.51 -8.90
C ALA A 9 -15.77 -34.99 -9.08
N ILE A 10 -14.84 -34.37 -8.36
CA ILE A 10 -14.43 -32.99 -8.59
C ILE A 10 -13.64 -33.01 -9.90
N PHE A 11 -14.33 -32.78 -11.02
CA PHE A 11 -13.69 -32.43 -12.28
C PHE A 11 -13.31 -30.96 -12.19
N LEU A 12 -12.11 -30.66 -11.67
CA LEU A 12 -11.42 -29.44 -12.08
C LEU A 12 -10.91 -29.72 -13.48
N VAL A 13 -11.72 -29.39 -14.48
CA VAL A 13 -11.27 -29.43 -15.87
C VAL A 13 -10.16 -28.39 -15.97
N THR A 14 -8.95 -28.85 -16.27
CA THR A 14 -7.84 -28.01 -16.71
C THR A 14 -8.25 -27.35 -18.02
N PHE A 15 -8.90 -26.21 -17.92
CA PHE A 15 -9.10 -25.32 -19.04
C PHE A 15 -7.82 -24.50 -19.22
N ILE A 16 -7.37 -24.43 -20.47
CA ILE A 16 -6.25 -23.57 -20.88
C ILE A 16 -6.74 -22.13 -20.64
N LEU A 17 -6.18 -21.48 -19.62
CA LEU A 17 -6.43 -20.08 -19.30
C LEU A 17 -5.71 -19.24 -20.37
N ASN A 18 -6.44 -18.68 -21.33
CA ASN A 18 -5.92 -17.56 -22.13
C ASN A 18 -6.15 -16.29 -21.32
N VAL A 19 -5.21 -15.96 -20.42
CA VAL A 19 -5.18 -14.64 -19.78
C VAL A 19 -4.37 -13.74 -20.70
N HIS A 20 -5.05 -13.06 -21.63
CA HIS A 20 -4.48 -11.87 -22.23
C HIS A 20 -4.76 -10.73 -21.26
N GLU A 21 -3.66 -10.18 -20.73
CA GLU A 21 -3.65 -8.99 -19.91
C GLU A 21 -3.82 -7.78 -20.83
N SER A 22 -4.67 -6.83 -20.44
CA SER A 22 -4.84 -5.57 -21.16
C SER A 22 -3.56 -4.75 -21.01
N ARG A 23 -2.58 -4.97 -21.89
CA ARG A 23 -1.24 -4.36 -21.91
C ARG A 23 -1.25 -2.86 -22.27
N GLU A 24 -2.16 -2.07 -21.72
CA GLU A 24 -2.00 -0.61 -21.73
C GLU A 24 -1.20 -0.21 -20.48
N ASN A 25 0.13 -0.15 -20.62
CA ASN A 25 1.11 0.40 -19.65
C ASN A 25 0.49 0.96 -18.37
N GLU A 26 0.40 0.11 -17.34
CA GLU A 26 -0.21 0.48 -16.06
C GLU A 26 0.68 1.48 -15.33
N LEU A 27 0.36 2.75 -15.56
CA LEU A 27 1.12 3.91 -15.15
C LEU A 27 1.28 3.95 -13.63
N VAL A 28 2.49 4.25 -13.13
CA VAL A 28 2.68 4.60 -11.72
C VAL A 28 2.81 6.12 -11.61
N PRO A 29 1.94 6.83 -10.88
CA PRO A 29 2.05 8.28 -10.76
C PRO A 29 3.31 8.66 -9.99
N THR A 30 3.89 9.82 -10.31
CA THR A 30 4.96 10.39 -9.47
C THR A 30 4.40 10.80 -8.10
N TYR A 31 5.26 11.02 -7.10
CA TYR A 31 4.81 11.40 -5.75
C TYR A 31 3.89 12.64 -5.75
N PHE A 32 4.20 13.65 -6.56
CA PHE A 32 3.35 14.84 -6.75
C PHE A 32 2.31 14.70 -7.87
N ALA A 33 2.11 13.49 -8.39
CA ALA A 33 1.16 13.15 -9.44
C ALA A 33 1.30 14.06 -10.68
N ARG A 34 2.54 14.31 -11.10
CA ARG A 34 2.87 15.22 -12.21
C ARG A 34 2.24 14.79 -13.53
N LYS A 35 1.99 15.78 -14.39
CA LYS A 35 1.35 15.58 -15.69
C LYS A 35 2.14 16.22 -16.82
N TYR A 36 2.06 15.64 -18.01
CA TYR A 36 2.47 16.29 -19.25
C TYR A 36 1.48 17.41 -19.61
N LYS A 37 1.86 18.28 -20.55
CA LYS A 37 1.02 19.40 -21.02
C LYS A 37 -0.32 18.97 -21.62
N ASN A 38 -0.43 17.74 -22.11
CA ASN A 38 -1.68 17.15 -22.61
C ASN A 38 -2.60 16.66 -21.49
N GLY A 39 -2.18 16.75 -20.22
CA GLY A 39 -2.94 16.32 -19.04
C GLY A 39 -2.76 14.86 -18.63
N SER A 40 -2.01 14.05 -19.40
CA SER A 40 -1.72 12.66 -19.00
C SER A 40 -0.68 12.63 -17.88
N TYR A 41 -0.80 11.66 -16.98
CA TYR A 41 0.16 11.49 -15.90
C TYR A 41 1.55 11.13 -16.44
N ILE A 42 2.57 11.53 -15.69
CA ILE A 42 3.95 11.10 -15.91
C ILE A 42 4.14 9.78 -15.17
N ASP A 43 4.61 8.77 -15.89
CA ASP A 43 4.95 7.47 -15.31
C ASP A 43 6.29 7.55 -14.57
N ALA A 44 6.24 7.23 -13.28
CA ALA A 44 7.37 7.25 -12.38
C ALA A 44 8.35 6.10 -12.63
N THR A 45 7.91 4.99 -13.21
CA THR A 45 8.78 3.82 -13.47
C THR A 45 9.77 4.08 -14.63
N ILE A 46 9.45 5.04 -15.50
CA ILE A 46 10.28 5.40 -16.64
C ILE A 46 11.45 6.30 -16.18
N LYS A 47 12.67 5.74 -16.14
CA LYS A 47 13.90 6.42 -15.68
C LYS A 47 14.26 7.69 -16.45
N SER A 48 13.80 7.88 -17.70
CA SER A 48 14.00 9.13 -18.45
C SER A 48 13.19 10.30 -17.89
N ASN A 49 12.18 10.05 -17.06
CA ASN A 49 11.39 11.08 -16.37
C ASN A 49 12.04 11.55 -15.05
N TRP A 50 13.17 10.95 -14.66
CA TRP A 50 13.88 11.29 -13.43
C TRP A 50 14.88 12.42 -13.67
N LEU A 51 15.01 13.32 -12.69
CA LEU A 51 16.08 14.31 -12.66
C LEU A 51 17.43 13.63 -12.46
N LYS A 52 18.43 14.16 -13.18
CA LYS A 52 19.84 13.90 -12.94
C LYS A 52 20.49 15.20 -12.51
N ILE A 53 20.71 15.35 -11.22
CA ILE A 53 21.34 16.54 -10.64
C ILE A 53 22.85 16.36 -10.66
N THR A 54 23.51 17.21 -11.43
CA THR A 54 24.96 17.28 -11.56
C THR A 54 25.42 18.65 -11.09
N ARG A 55 26.13 18.70 -9.96
CA ARG A 55 26.80 19.93 -9.50
C ARG A 55 28.16 20.07 -10.14
N GLN A 56 28.59 21.31 -10.39
CA GLN A 56 30.02 21.57 -10.60
C GLN A 56 30.78 21.32 -9.27
N PRO A 57 31.98 20.69 -9.30
CA PRO A 57 32.88 20.68 -8.16
C PRO A 57 33.14 22.12 -7.74
N SER A 58 32.81 22.44 -6.50
CA SER A 58 32.70 23.81 -6.01
C SER A 58 33.95 24.65 -6.24
N SER A 59 33.80 25.82 -6.88
CA SER A 59 34.40 27.00 -6.25
C SER A 59 33.56 27.24 -5.00
N MET A 60 34.19 27.18 -3.83
CA MET A 60 33.63 27.72 -2.60
C MET A 60 33.24 29.18 -2.84
N LEU A 61 32.02 29.43 -3.30
CA LEU A 61 31.38 30.71 -3.10
C LEU A 61 30.66 30.55 -1.77
N LEU A 62 31.28 31.16 -0.76
CA LEU A 62 30.66 31.53 0.50
C LEU A 62 29.19 31.85 0.25
N GLN A 63 28.29 31.37 1.11
CA GLN A 63 26.97 31.95 1.30
C GLN A 63 27.18 33.42 1.72
N SER A 64 27.49 34.30 0.75
CA SER A 64 27.21 35.72 0.89
C SER A 64 25.70 35.82 0.99
N GLU A 65 25.21 36.57 1.97
CA GLU A 65 23.81 36.90 2.23
C GLU A 65 23.00 37.04 0.92
N SER A 66 22.45 35.93 0.43
CA SER A 66 21.58 35.93 -0.74
C SER A 66 20.18 36.17 -0.22
N ASP A 67 19.46 37.14 -0.78
CA ASP A 67 18.02 37.36 -0.49
C ASP A 67 17.11 36.19 -0.96
N GLU A 68 17.72 35.16 -1.56
CA GLU A 68 17.11 33.92 -1.99
C GLU A 68 16.62 33.12 -0.79
N SER A 69 15.31 32.88 -0.76
CA SER A 69 14.70 32.09 0.31
C SER A 69 13.67 31.13 -0.25
N LEU A 70 13.53 30.00 0.43
CA LEU A 70 12.53 28.97 0.20
C LEU A 70 11.92 28.65 1.58
N ASP A 71 10.60 28.53 1.65
CA ASP A 71 9.88 28.30 2.91
C ASP A 71 8.65 27.41 2.65
N VAL A 72 8.37 26.50 3.57
CA VAL A 72 7.25 25.56 3.50
C VAL A 72 6.34 25.76 4.70
N LYS A 73 5.06 26.01 4.44
CA LYS A 73 4.03 26.21 5.47
C LYS A 73 2.81 25.29 5.28
N PRO A 74 2.32 24.65 6.36
CA PRO A 74 2.91 24.60 7.70
C PRO A 74 4.22 23.79 7.72
N SER A 75 5.07 24.04 8.74
CA SER A 75 6.31 23.29 8.95
C SER A 75 6.13 22.03 9.81
N ILE A 76 4.99 21.91 10.50
CA ILE A 76 4.53 20.70 11.17
C ILE A 76 3.26 20.26 10.46
N VAL A 77 3.29 19.06 9.86
CA VAL A 77 2.35 18.63 8.84
C VAL A 77 1.62 17.36 9.30
N GLN A 78 0.32 17.29 9.08
CA GLN A 78 -0.45 16.07 9.26
C GLN A 78 -0.23 15.10 8.10
N ASN A 79 -0.36 13.79 8.33
CA ASN A 79 -0.20 12.81 7.26
C ASN A 79 -1.21 13.06 6.13
N GLY A 80 -0.72 13.29 4.90
CA GLY A 80 -1.53 13.60 3.74
C GLY A 80 -1.99 15.07 3.66
N GLN A 81 -1.42 16.00 4.43
CA GLN A 81 -1.79 17.41 4.38
C GLN A 81 -1.09 18.14 3.22
N TYR A 82 -1.80 19.10 2.63
CA TYR A 82 -1.23 20.05 1.67
C TYR A 82 -0.38 21.11 2.38
N VAL A 83 0.81 21.36 1.84
CA VAL A 83 1.69 22.45 2.25
C VAL A 83 1.87 23.45 1.11
N ASN A 84 2.04 24.72 1.44
CA ASN A 84 2.41 25.74 0.49
C ASN A 84 3.93 25.95 0.51
N VAL A 85 4.55 25.82 -0.66
CA VAL A 85 5.98 26.00 -0.89
C VAL A 85 6.16 27.37 -1.51
N THR A 86 6.85 28.28 -0.84
CA THR A 86 7.03 29.66 -1.28
C THR A 86 8.51 29.97 -1.47
N TRP A 87 8.84 30.68 -2.55
CA TRP A 87 10.21 31.15 -2.80
C TRP A 87 10.20 32.62 -3.20
N LYS A 88 11.32 33.31 -2.94
CA LYS A 88 11.52 34.72 -3.32
C LYS A 88 13.01 35.05 -3.43
N GLY A 89 13.32 36.17 -4.09
CA GLY A 89 14.69 36.66 -4.24
C GLY A 89 15.52 35.93 -5.30
N ILE A 90 14.91 35.03 -6.07
CA ILE A 90 15.61 34.24 -7.09
C ILE A 90 15.99 35.15 -8.27
N GLN A 91 17.28 35.35 -8.44
CA GLN A 91 17.82 36.13 -9.56
C GLN A 91 17.81 35.30 -10.85
N ASN A 92 17.27 35.87 -11.93
CA ASN A 92 17.20 35.25 -13.25
C ASN A 92 16.54 33.86 -13.24
N ALA A 93 15.39 33.72 -12.57
CA ALA A 93 14.62 32.49 -12.55
C ALA A 93 14.27 32.02 -13.96
N SER A 94 14.50 30.74 -14.23
CA SER A 94 14.18 30.08 -15.50
C SER A 94 12.94 29.20 -15.38
N HIS A 95 12.26 28.95 -16.49
CA HIS A 95 11.15 28.00 -16.52
C HIS A 95 11.62 26.54 -16.34
N GLU A 96 12.91 26.29 -16.52
CA GLU A 96 13.52 24.98 -16.26
C GLU A 96 14.02 24.81 -14.83
N ASP A 97 13.95 25.84 -14.00
CA ASP A 97 14.29 25.72 -12.58
C ASP A 97 13.25 24.83 -11.89
N PHE A 98 13.67 24.12 -10.85
CA PHE A 98 12.81 23.17 -10.15
C PHE A 98 13.06 23.18 -8.66
N ILE A 99 12.04 22.73 -7.93
CA ILE A 99 12.10 22.49 -6.49
C ILE A 99 11.87 21.01 -6.25
N ALA A 100 12.81 20.36 -5.58
CA ALA A 100 12.78 18.93 -5.29
C ALA A 100 12.57 18.67 -3.79
N LEU A 101 11.81 17.61 -3.48
CA LEU A 101 11.52 17.13 -2.13
C LEU A 101 12.50 16.04 -1.72
N TYR A 102 13.04 16.16 -0.51
CA TYR A 102 13.99 15.22 0.09
C TYR A 102 13.47 14.75 1.43
N CYS A 103 13.30 13.43 1.58
CA CYS A 103 12.98 12.78 2.84
C CYS A 103 13.86 11.51 2.93
N PRO A 104 14.86 11.44 3.82
CA PRO A 104 15.22 12.42 4.84
C PRO A 104 15.77 13.73 4.26
N GLU A 105 15.78 14.79 5.08
CA GLU A 105 16.33 16.09 4.72
C GLU A 105 17.83 16.01 4.36
N LYS A 106 18.55 15.00 4.84
CA LYS A 106 19.99 14.82 4.57
C LYS A 106 20.30 14.03 3.29
N SER A 107 19.29 13.66 2.52
CA SER A 107 19.48 12.91 1.27
C SER A 107 20.41 13.61 0.29
N LYS A 108 21.16 12.83 -0.49
CA LYS A 108 21.99 13.38 -1.58
C LYS A 108 21.07 13.97 -2.65
N ASP A 109 21.59 14.84 -3.49
CA ASP A 109 20.78 15.56 -4.47
C ASP A 109 20.00 14.66 -5.44
N ASN A 110 20.54 13.49 -5.79
CA ASN A 110 19.88 12.52 -6.66
C ASN A 110 18.91 11.58 -5.93
N ASP A 111 18.87 11.62 -4.60
CA ASP A 111 18.01 10.79 -3.74
C ASP A 111 16.73 11.55 -3.34
N TYR A 112 16.24 12.42 -4.23
CA TYR A 112 14.99 13.15 -4.05
C TYR A 112 13.79 12.21 -4.23
N LEU A 113 12.64 12.51 -3.61
CA LEU A 113 11.39 11.77 -3.83
C LEU A 113 10.77 12.16 -5.16
N ASP A 114 10.37 13.41 -5.30
CA ASP A 114 9.86 14.02 -6.54
C ASP A 114 10.16 15.52 -6.56
N PHE A 115 9.75 16.19 -7.63
CA PHE A 115 10.00 17.61 -7.85
C PHE A 115 8.84 18.24 -8.60
N PHE A 116 8.79 19.58 -8.63
CA PHE A 116 7.96 20.33 -9.55
C PHE A 116 8.79 21.45 -10.18
N ASN A 117 8.40 21.85 -11.40
CA ASN A 117 9.03 22.98 -12.08
C ASN A 117 8.45 24.28 -11.52
N VAL A 118 9.28 25.31 -11.42
CA VAL A 118 8.84 26.58 -10.82
C VAL A 118 7.86 27.33 -11.73
N ASP A 119 7.83 27.03 -13.03
CA ASP A 119 6.92 27.64 -14.01
C ASP A 119 5.45 27.24 -13.83
N GLU A 120 5.19 26.25 -12.99
CA GLU A 120 3.84 25.96 -12.45
C GLU A 120 3.27 27.16 -11.66
N SER A 121 4.14 28.04 -11.13
CA SER A 121 3.72 29.29 -10.49
C SER A 121 3.77 30.46 -11.48
N PRO A 122 2.67 31.19 -11.73
CA PRO A 122 2.63 32.24 -12.76
C PRO A 122 3.59 33.41 -12.50
N THR A 123 4.08 33.59 -11.27
CA THR A 123 4.98 34.67 -10.89
C THR A 123 6.45 34.30 -10.93
N TYR A 124 6.81 33.04 -11.26
CA TYR A 124 8.18 32.53 -11.15
C TYR A 124 9.23 33.43 -11.81
N SER A 125 8.91 33.99 -12.98
CA SER A 125 9.80 34.85 -13.77
C SER A 125 10.16 36.17 -13.07
N GLN A 126 9.40 36.56 -12.05
CA GLN A 126 9.66 37.73 -11.20
C GLN A 126 10.59 37.40 -10.02
N GLY A 127 11.10 36.16 -9.94
CA GLY A 127 12.01 35.72 -8.88
C GLY A 127 11.31 35.28 -7.60
N TYR A 128 9.98 35.11 -7.62
CA TYR A 128 9.19 34.61 -6.51
C TYR A 128 8.00 33.76 -6.98
N GLY A 129 7.48 32.91 -6.12
CA GLY A 129 6.31 32.11 -6.43
C GLY A 129 5.86 31.24 -5.28
N GLU A 130 4.77 30.55 -5.53
CA GLU A 130 4.19 29.58 -4.62
C GLU A 130 3.63 28.37 -5.37
N TYR A 131 3.68 27.21 -4.73
CA TYR A 131 3.11 25.97 -5.23
C TYR A 131 2.64 25.08 -4.07
N SER A 132 1.45 24.50 -4.21
CA SER A 132 0.89 23.60 -3.20
C SER A 132 1.20 22.15 -3.53
N VAL A 133 1.72 21.40 -2.57
CA VAL A 133 1.95 19.96 -2.70
C VAL A 133 1.41 19.21 -1.50
N GLN A 134 1.00 17.96 -1.70
CA GLN A 134 0.56 17.08 -0.62
C GLN A 134 1.73 16.26 -0.11
N LEU A 135 1.90 16.18 1.22
CA LEU A 135 2.97 15.43 1.86
C LEU A 135 2.43 14.31 2.75
N TYR A 136 3.11 13.17 2.73
CA TYR A 136 2.80 11.97 3.50
C TYR A 136 3.91 11.67 4.48
N ASN A 137 3.54 11.25 5.70
CA ASN A 137 4.50 10.95 6.75
C ASN A 137 5.24 9.65 6.44
N VAL A 138 6.46 9.80 5.95
CA VAL A 138 7.41 8.71 5.64
C VAL A 138 8.39 8.45 6.80
N ARG A 139 7.99 8.79 8.04
CA ARG A 139 8.73 8.58 9.31
C ARG A 139 10.09 9.27 9.37
N THR A 140 10.27 10.35 8.61
CA THR A 140 11.47 11.17 8.67
C THR A 140 11.14 12.63 8.40
N ASN A 141 12.07 13.51 8.71
CA ASN A 141 11.96 14.92 8.38
C ASN A 141 12.24 15.12 6.89
N CYS A 142 11.64 16.16 6.33
CA CYS A 142 11.83 16.50 4.93
C CYS A 142 12.37 17.92 4.77
N GLU A 143 13.02 18.18 3.64
CA GLU A 143 13.30 19.53 3.16
C GLU A 143 13.03 19.64 1.67
N MET A 144 12.83 20.86 1.21
CA MET A 144 12.80 21.17 -0.22
C MET A 144 14.04 21.97 -0.59
N ARG A 145 14.53 21.73 -1.81
CA ARG A 145 15.71 22.43 -2.35
C ARG A 145 15.38 22.99 -3.72
N TYR A 146 15.74 24.27 -3.91
CA TYR A 146 15.61 24.97 -5.18
C TYR A 146 16.91 24.80 -5.99
N PHE A 147 16.78 24.36 -7.24
CA PHE A 147 17.89 24.28 -8.18
C PHE A 147 17.63 25.13 -9.41
N ARG A 148 18.64 25.92 -9.79
CA ARG A 148 18.67 26.61 -11.08
C ARG A 148 19.21 25.70 -12.15
N GLN A 149 18.48 25.54 -13.24
CA GLN A 149 18.92 24.77 -14.39
C GLN A 149 19.79 25.66 -15.31
N LYS A 150 21.10 25.36 -15.40
CA LYS A 150 22.00 26.06 -16.32
C LYS A 150 22.12 25.28 -17.63
N ILE A 151 21.12 25.46 -18.50
CA ILE A 151 20.98 24.80 -19.81
C ILE A 151 22.28 24.82 -20.62
N SER A 152 22.87 26.01 -20.75
CA SER A 152 24.07 26.23 -21.56
C SER A 152 25.32 25.51 -21.05
N LYS A 153 25.28 24.96 -19.83
CA LYS A 153 26.43 24.34 -19.17
C LYS A 153 26.15 22.95 -18.63
N HIS A 154 24.94 22.41 -18.83
CA HIS A 154 24.51 21.07 -18.42
C HIS A 154 24.77 20.74 -16.93
N TYR A 155 24.58 21.72 -16.03
CA TYR A 155 24.67 21.51 -14.57
C TYR A 155 23.60 22.30 -13.82
N GLN A 156 23.39 21.95 -12.55
CA GLN A 156 22.46 22.63 -11.66
C GLN A 156 23.20 23.42 -10.57
N GLU A 157 22.71 24.62 -10.28
CA GLU A 157 23.18 25.45 -9.17
C GLU A 157 22.17 25.37 -8.03
N PHE A 158 22.65 25.02 -6.84
CA PHE A 158 21.85 25.12 -5.63
C PHE A 158 21.57 26.58 -5.30
N ALA A 159 20.30 26.94 -5.11
CA ALA A 159 19.89 28.30 -4.78
C ALA A 159 19.51 28.44 -3.30
N ALA A 160 18.55 27.64 -2.84
CA ALA A 160 18.02 27.74 -1.48
C ALA A 160 17.52 26.38 -0.98
N LYS A 161 17.45 26.25 0.35
CA LYS A 161 16.76 25.16 1.06
C LYS A 161 15.62 25.73 1.89
N SER A 162 14.58 24.94 2.09
CA SER A 162 13.47 25.32 2.97
C SER A 162 13.85 25.21 4.45
N ASN A 163 12.97 25.70 5.32
CA ASN A 163 12.87 25.17 6.67
C ASN A 163 12.60 23.66 6.65
N ILE A 164 12.97 22.97 7.74
CA ILE A 164 12.64 21.55 7.91
C ILE A 164 11.13 21.40 8.04
N VAL A 165 10.60 20.41 7.34
CA VAL A 165 9.21 19.95 7.46
C VAL A 165 9.20 18.71 8.33
N MET A 166 8.44 18.76 9.41
CA MET A 166 8.24 17.67 10.36
C MET A 166 6.79 17.19 10.28
N PHE A 167 6.55 15.94 10.67
CA PHE A 167 5.18 15.41 10.77
C PHE A 167 4.67 15.45 12.21
N GLU A 168 3.38 15.74 12.38
CA GLU A 168 2.74 15.78 13.70
C GLU A 168 2.92 14.43 14.43
N GLY A 169 3.40 14.50 15.67
CA GLY A 169 3.67 13.35 16.52
C GLY A 169 4.97 12.58 16.23
N GLY A 170 5.70 12.93 15.16
CA GLY A 170 7.02 12.37 14.86
C GLY A 170 6.98 10.99 14.17
N PRO A 171 8.15 10.34 14.03
CA PRO A 171 8.27 9.04 13.40
C PRO A 171 7.56 7.92 14.17
N GLU A 172 7.36 8.05 15.48
CA GLU A 172 6.73 7.04 16.34
C GLU A 172 5.21 6.98 16.20
N MET A 173 4.60 7.90 15.45
CA MET A 173 3.15 7.88 15.27
C MET A 173 2.69 6.62 14.53
N PRO A 174 1.65 5.94 15.04
CA PRO A 174 1.03 4.83 14.33
C PRO A 174 0.30 5.34 13.10
N LEU A 175 0.71 4.86 11.94
CA LEU A 175 0.12 5.17 10.63
C LEU A 175 -0.33 3.88 9.96
N GLN A 176 -1.11 4.00 8.88
CA GLN A 176 -1.51 2.88 8.04
C GLN A 176 -2.30 1.83 8.83
N ILE A 177 -3.06 2.27 9.83
CA ILE A 177 -3.77 1.38 10.74
C ILE A 177 -4.81 0.57 9.96
N HIS A 178 -4.72 -0.75 10.07
CA HIS A 178 -5.67 -1.65 9.44
C HIS A 178 -5.95 -2.89 10.28
N LEU A 179 -7.12 -3.47 10.04
CA LEU A 179 -7.65 -4.63 10.75
C LEU A 179 -7.67 -5.84 9.83
N ALA A 180 -7.45 -7.04 10.36
CA ALA A 180 -7.60 -8.29 9.61
C ALA A 180 -8.35 -9.35 10.43
N LEU A 181 -9.17 -10.13 9.73
CA LEU A 181 -9.82 -11.31 10.30
C LEU A 181 -8.83 -12.47 10.38
N THR A 182 -9.00 -13.33 11.38
CA THR A 182 -8.18 -14.54 11.55
C THR A 182 -8.94 -15.83 11.23
N GLY A 183 -10.22 -15.72 10.88
CA GLY A 183 -11.16 -16.86 10.80
C GLY A 183 -11.71 -17.33 12.15
N ASN A 184 -11.25 -16.77 13.27
CA ASN A 184 -11.84 -16.98 14.58
C ASN A 184 -12.63 -15.74 15.01
N PRO A 185 -13.96 -15.83 15.23
CA PRO A 185 -14.79 -14.67 15.59
C PRO A 185 -14.51 -14.10 16.98
N THR A 186 -13.65 -14.76 17.77
CA THR A 186 -13.17 -14.28 19.08
C THR A 186 -11.82 -13.56 18.98
N GLN A 187 -11.35 -13.28 17.76
CA GLN A 187 -10.06 -12.65 17.50
C GLN A 187 -10.20 -11.48 16.52
N MET A 188 -9.25 -10.57 16.59
CA MET A 188 -9.06 -9.48 15.63
C MET A 188 -7.58 -9.15 15.57
N ARG A 189 -7.03 -9.00 14.37
CA ARG A 189 -5.67 -8.52 14.19
C ARG A 189 -5.67 -7.02 13.96
N VAL A 190 -4.75 -6.30 14.62
CA VAL A 190 -4.54 -4.87 14.44
C VAL A 190 -3.10 -4.67 13.98
N MET A 191 -2.94 -4.02 12.83
CA MET A 191 -1.64 -3.75 12.22
C MET A 191 -1.48 -2.27 11.90
N TRP A 192 -0.25 -1.77 11.97
CA TRP A 192 0.11 -0.39 11.65
C TRP A 192 1.62 -0.28 11.42
N VAL A 193 2.09 0.88 10.95
CA VAL A 193 3.52 1.17 10.82
C VAL A 193 3.95 2.33 11.73
N SER A 194 5.21 2.31 12.17
CA SER A 194 5.87 3.46 12.82
C SER A 194 7.37 3.44 12.54
N GLY A 195 8.10 4.48 12.93
CA GLY A 195 9.56 4.59 12.78
C GLY A 195 10.37 3.97 13.93
N THR A 196 9.76 3.17 14.80
CA THR A 196 10.44 2.57 15.97
C THR A 196 10.09 1.10 16.14
N ASP A 197 11.03 0.30 16.65
CA ASP A 197 10.86 -1.12 16.98
C ASP A 197 10.38 -1.36 18.42
N GLN A 198 10.07 -0.29 19.16
CA GLN A 198 9.49 -0.39 20.50
C GLN A 198 8.28 -1.31 20.52
N THR A 199 8.04 -1.97 21.68
CA THR A 199 7.00 -2.98 21.83
C THR A 199 5.62 -2.45 21.40
N PRO A 200 5.04 -2.98 20.30
CA PRO A 200 3.76 -2.52 19.82
C PRO A 200 2.67 -2.97 20.77
N THR A 201 1.77 -2.04 21.10
CA THR A 201 0.75 -2.20 22.13
C THR A 201 -0.61 -1.80 21.59
N VAL A 202 -1.62 -2.64 21.84
CA VAL A 202 -3.02 -2.28 21.65
C VAL A 202 -3.72 -2.24 23.01
N LYS A 203 -4.38 -1.11 23.29
CA LYS A 203 -5.30 -0.97 24.41
C LYS A 203 -6.71 -1.06 23.87
N PHE A 204 -7.57 -1.88 24.48
CA PHE A 204 -8.94 -2.07 24.02
C PHE A 204 -9.95 -2.32 25.14
N GLY A 205 -11.22 -2.12 24.84
CA GLY A 205 -12.32 -2.31 25.79
C GLY A 205 -13.69 -2.19 25.12
N ARG A 206 -14.75 -2.43 25.89
CA ARG A 206 -16.15 -2.39 25.38
C ARG A 206 -16.88 -1.09 25.70
N LYS A 207 -16.28 -0.21 26.51
CA LYS A 207 -16.93 0.97 27.07
C LYS A 207 -16.24 2.27 26.62
N GLY A 208 -16.42 2.64 25.35
CA GLY A 208 -15.94 3.91 24.81
C GLY A 208 -14.45 4.15 25.10
N THR A 209 -14.15 5.12 25.96
CA THR A 209 -12.79 5.52 26.31
C THR A 209 -12.11 4.63 27.37
N GLU A 210 -12.83 3.70 28.00
CA GLU A 210 -12.29 2.77 29.01
C GLU A 210 -11.59 1.57 28.35
N LEU A 211 -10.31 1.72 28.04
CA LEU A 211 -9.47 0.69 27.40
C LEU A 211 -8.72 -0.15 28.45
N ALA A 212 -9.45 -1.01 29.16
CA ALA A 212 -8.93 -1.76 30.30
C ALA A 212 -8.01 -2.94 29.95
N SER A 213 -8.10 -3.46 28.72
CA SER A 213 -7.26 -4.57 28.26
C SER A 213 -6.06 -4.04 27.47
N VAL A 214 -4.90 -4.67 27.66
CA VAL A 214 -3.65 -4.32 26.97
C VAL A 214 -3.04 -5.59 26.42
N VAL A 215 -2.68 -5.59 25.14
CA VAL A 215 -2.00 -6.69 24.46
C VAL A 215 -0.81 -6.14 23.70
N GLU A 216 0.32 -6.83 23.82
CA GLU A 216 1.54 -6.54 23.09
C GLU A 216 1.63 -7.47 21.87
N GLY A 217 2.34 -7.04 20.83
CA GLY A 217 2.59 -7.85 19.65
C GLY A 217 4.05 -7.82 19.21
N LYS A 218 4.25 -7.94 17.90
CA LYS A 218 5.58 -8.02 17.29
C LYS A 218 5.74 -6.96 16.21
N SER A 219 7.00 -6.61 15.97
CA SER A 219 7.41 -5.70 14.91
C SER A 219 8.29 -6.45 13.92
N GLN A 220 8.17 -6.10 12.66
CA GLN A 220 9.00 -6.59 11.57
C GLN A 220 9.31 -5.45 10.60
N THR A 221 10.31 -5.60 9.74
CA THR A 221 10.69 -4.61 8.74
C THR A 221 11.29 -5.31 7.53
N TYR A 222 11.44 -4.57 6.44
CA TYR A 222 12.13 -5.00 5.24
C TYR A 222 13.01 -3.85 4.71
N THR A 223 14.06 -4.23 4.01
CA THR A 223 15.07 -3.35 3.42
C THR A 223 15.08 -3.53 1.91
N ALA A 224 15.78 -2.64 1.20
CA ALA A 224 16.00 -2.78 -0.24
C ALA A 224 16.67 -4.11 -0.63
N GLU A 225 17.40 -4.76 0.30
CA GLU A 225 18.07 -6.04 0.06
C GLU A 225 17.10 -7.23 0.05
N ASP A 226 15.91 -7.09 0.61
CA ASP A 226 14.90 -8.16 0.65
C ASP A 226 14.17 -8.30 -0.70
N PHE A 227 14.20 -7.26 -1.54
CA PHE A 227 13.58 -7.27 -2.87
C PHE A 227 14.32 -8.19 -3.84
N CYS A 228 13.57 -8.78 -4.76
CA CYS A 228 14.12 -9.63 -5.82
C CYS A 228 15.00 -8.80 -6.77
N SER A 229 14.47 -7.71 -7.32
CA SER A 229 15.16 -6.89 -8.33
C SER A 229 14.66 -5.43 -8.39
N LEU A 230 14.57 -4.76 -7.22
CA LEU A 230 13.96 -3.43 -7.11
C LEU A 230 14.46 -2.44 -8.18
N GLN A 231 13.55 -2.03 -9.08
CA GLN A 231 13.88 -1.12 -10.18
C GLN A 231 13.61 0.37 -9.88
N GLY A 232 12.78 0.63 -8.86
CA GLY A 232 12.26 1.96 -8.50
C GLY A 232 13.03 2.65 -7.37
N LYS A 233 12.31 3.45 -6.57
CA LYS A 233 12.86 4.22 -5.45
C LYS A 233 12.43 3.60 -4.12
N PHE A 234 13.41 3.01 -3.42
CA PHE A 234 13.20 2.52 -2.07
C PHE A 234 12.94 3.66 -1.08
N ILE A 235 12.02 3.43 -0.16
CA ILE A 235 11.83 4.24 1.04
C ILE A 235 11.75 3.26 2.21
N ASP A 236 12.46 3.58 3.29
CA ASP A 236 12.42 2.78 4.51
C ASP A 236 10.98 2.72 5.06
N PRO A 237 10.35 1.53 5.15
CA PRO A 237 8.97 1.38 5.63
C PRO A 237 8.84 1.64 7.14
N GLY A 238 9.95 1.78 7.87
CA GLY A 238 9.99 1.72 9.32
C GLY A 238 9.73 0.30 9.81
N TYR A 239 8.92 0.18 10.85
CA TYR A 239 8.53 -1.09 11.45
C TYR A 239 7.04 -1.30 11.27
N ILE A 240 6.68 -2.48 10.76
CA ILE A 240 5.32 -2.96 10.65
C ILE A 240 5.01 -3.76 11.91
N HIS A 241 3.95 -3.36 12.59
CA HIS A 241 3.51 -3.92 13.86
C HIS A 241 2.29 -4.81 13.66
N ASP A 242 2.28 -5.94 14.35
CA ASP A 242 1.19 -6.91 14.31
C ASP A 242 0.81 -7.33 15.73
N VAL A 243 -0.44 -7.04 16.12
CA VAL A 243 -1.01 -7.39 17.41
C VAL A 243 -2.29 -8.20 17.23
N LEU A 244 -2.29 -9.43 17.77
CA LEU A 244 -3.47 -10.29 17.79
C LEU A 244 -4.27 -10.10 19.08
N LEU A 245 -5.48 -9.55 18.96
CA LEU A 245 -6.46 -9.51 20.04
C LEU A 245 -7.19 -10.85 20.12
N ASN A 246 -7.32 -11.41 21.32
CA ASN A 246 -7.95 -12.69 21.56
C ASN A 246 -9.00 -12.62 22.69
N GLY A 247 -9.79 -13.68 22.84
CA GLY A 247 -10.82 -13.75 23.88
C GLY A 247 -11.96 -12.73 23.70
N LEU A 248 -12.14 -12.22 22.49
CA LEU A 248 -13.20 -11.28 22.16
C LEU A 248 -14.55 -11.99 22.09
N GLN A 249 -15.62 -11.25 22.39
CA GLN A 249 -16.99 -11.75 22.15
C GLN A 249 -17.33 -11.56 20.67
N PRO A 250 -17.89 -12.56 19.96
CA PRO A 250 -18.41 -12.39 18.61
C PRO A 250 -19.49 -11.30 18.52
N SER A 251 -19.71 -10.74 17.33
CA SER A 251 -20.73 -9.72 17.06
C SER A 251 -20.72 -8.52 18.04
N THR A 252 -19.55 -8.13 18.53
CA THR A 252 -19.41 -7.15 19.60
C THR A 252 -18.53 -5.99 19.17
N VAL A 253 -18.97 -4.76 19.50
CA VAL A 253 -18.15 -3.56 19.29
C VAL A 253 -17.09 -3.46 20.38
N TYR A 254 -15.85 -3.26 19.95
CA TYR A 254 -14.71 -2.93 20.79
C TYR A 254 -14.14 -1.58 20.36
N TYR A 255 -13.74 -0.79 21.34
CA TYR A 255 -12.97 0.43 21.17
C TYR A 255 -11.50 0.10 21.39
N TYR A 256 -10.61 0.72 20.62
CA TYR A 256 -9.19 0.46 20.72
C TYR A 256 -8.34 1.69 20.39
N SER A 257 -7.10 1.65 20.87
CA SER A 257 -6.01 2.55 20.50
C SER A 257 -4.75 1.71 20.37
N CYS A 258 -3.98 1.94 19.31
CA CYS A 258 -2.77 1.17 18.96
C CYS A 258 -1.56 2.10 18.83
N GLY A 259 -0.36 1.57 18.99
CA GLY A 259 0.88 2.34 18.89
C GLY A 259 1.96 1.77 19.80
N VAL A 260 2.88 2.63 20.21
CA VAL A 260 3.96 2.28 21.15
C VAL A 260 3.81 3.11 22.44
N PRO A 261 4.46 2.73 23.55
CA PRO A 261 4.43 3.53 24.77
C PRO A 261 4.77 5.00 24.50
N GLY A 262 3.86 5.92 24.90
CA GLY A 262 4.00 7.36 24.67
C GLY A 262 3.40 7.88 23.36
N HIS A 263 3.24 7.04 22.33
CA HIS A 263 2.73 7.41 21.02
C HIS A 263 1.59 6.48 20.60
N MET A 264 0.40 6.76 21.12
CA MET A 264 -0.81 5.98 20.88
C MET A 264 -1.74 6.71 19.90
N SER A 265 -2.43 5.96 19.05
CA SER A 265 -3.43 6.48 18.12
C SER A 265 -4.62 7.09 18.86
N SER A 266 -5.39 7.93 18.16
CA SER A 266 -6.76 8.25 18.59
C SER A 266 -7.59 6.98 18.75
N ILE A 267 -8.60 7.05 19.64
CA ILE A 267 -9.49 5.92 19.91
C ILE A 267 -10.41 5.70 18.70
N ARG A 268 -10.47 4.46 18.23
CA ARG A 268 -11.34 3.98 17.16
C ARG A 268 -12.19 2.82 17.67
N SER A 269 -13.07 2.29 16.82
CA SER A 269 -13.82 1.08 17.14
C SER A 269 -13.96 0.15 15.95
N PHE A 270 -14.10 -1.14 16.24
CA PHE A 270 -14.43 -2.18 15.27
C PHE A 270 -15.49 -3.11 15.85
N LYS A 271 -16.14 -3.89 14.99
CA LYS A 271 -17.06 -4.96 15.38
C LYS A 271 -16.41 -6.31 15.07
N THR A 272 -16.37 -7.21 16.04
CA THR A 272 -15.89 -8.58 15.81
C THR A 272 -16.79 -9.35 14.87
N ALA A 273 -16.22 -10.31 14.15
CA ALA A 273 -16.96 -11.17 13.25
C ALA A 273 -18.11 -11.89 13.99
N PRO A 274 -19.22 -12.14 13.30
CA PRO A 274 -20.32 -12.89 13.86
C PRO A 274 -19.97 -14.38 13.93
N PRO A 275 -20.68 -15.17 14.76
CA PRO A 275 -20.52 -16.61 14.75
C PRO A 275 -20.93 -17.21 13.40
N THR A 276 -20.28 -18.32 13.01
CA THR A 276 -20.65 -19.08 11.82
C THR A 276 -22.05 -19.69 11.96
N GLY A 277 -22.92 -19.49 10.96
CA GLY A 277 -24.24 -20.09 10.95
C GLY A 277 -25.05 -19.75 9.69
N PRO A 278 -25.99 -20.62 9.27
CA PRO A 278 -26.63 -20.53 7.96
C PRO A 278 -27.58 -19.33 7.82
N ASP A 279 -28.06 -18.80 8.95
CA ASP A 279 -29.01 -17.69 9.03
C ASP A 279 -28.34 -16.36 9.45
N VAL A 280 -27.01 -16.32 9.49
CA VAL A 280 -26.23 -15.15 9.94
C VAL A 280 -25.86 -14.29 8.74
N ALA A 281 -26.75 -13.35 8.39
CA ALA A 281 -26.56 -12.41 7.29
C ALA A 281 -25.65 -11.23 7.66
N PHE A 282 -24.94 -10.71 6.66
CA PHE A 282 -24.04 -9.56 6.76
C PHE A 282 -23.89 -8.89 5.39
N LYS A 283 -23.17 -7.77 5.33
CA LYS A 283 -22.77 -7.10 4.08
C LYS A 283 -21.26 -6.93 4.06
N PHE A 284 -20.66 -7.12 2.89
CA PHE A 284 -19.23 -6.92 2.66
C PHE A 284 -19.00 -6.23 1.32
N ILE A 285 -17.85 -5.60 1.16
CA ILE A 285 -17.44 -4.91 -0.05
C ILE A 285 -16.39 -5.76 -0.76
N VAL A 286 -16.45 -5.84 -2.09
CA VAL A 286 -15.44 -6.54 -2.91
C VAL A 286 -15.02 -5.67 -4.08
N TYR A 287 -13.71 -5.60 -4.34
CA TYR A 287 -13.10 -4.97 -5.52
C TYR A 287 -11.67 -5.50 -5.72
N GLY A 288 -11.08 -5.20 -6.87
CA GLY A 288 -9.64 -5.31 -7.16
C GLY A 288 -9.13 -3.95 -7.66
N ASP A 289 -7.84 -3.86 -7.96
CA ASP A 289 -7.31 -2.85 -8.88
C ASP A 289 -7.49 -1.41 -8.33
N HIS A 290 -7.19 -1.20 -7.04
CA HIS A 290 -7.54 0.06 -6.36
C HIS A 290 -6.59 1.20 -6.71
N GLY A 291 -5.29 1.08 -6.43
CA GLY A 291 -4.28 2.09 -6.74
C GLY A 291 -4.47 3.46 -6.08
N VAL A 292 -3.77 4.49 -6.58
CA VAL A 292 -3.76 5.86 -6.00
C VAL A 292 -4.21 6.95 -7.01
N PHE A 293 -5.17 6.62 -7.86
CA PHE A 293 -5.74 7.52 -8.86
C PHE A 293 -6.98 8.27 -8.36
N PRO A 294 -7.45 9.32 -9.06
CA PRO A 294 -8.67 10.04 -8.69
C PRO A 294 -9.91 9.14 -8.48
N ALA A 295 -10.04 8.08 -9.28
CA ALA A 295 -11.08 7.07 -9.11
C ALA A 295 -10.91 6.29 -7.80
N SER A 296 -9.67 5.98 -7.42
CA SER A 296 -9.30 5.30 -6.18
C SER A 296 -9.75 6.08 -4.94
N TYR A 297 -9.51 7.39 -4.90
CA TYR A 297 -10.00 8.26 -3.82
C TYR A 297 -11.53 8.32 -3.76
N SER A 298 -12.19 8.24 -4.92
CA SER A 298 -13.66 8.18 -5.00
C SER A 298 -14.19 6.86 -4.43
N THR A 299 -13.59 5.73 -4.81
CA THR A 299 -13.87 4.41 -4.24
C THR A 299 -13.65 4.39 -2.73
N ALA A 300 -12.52 4.91 -2.24
CA ALA A 300 -12.20 5.00 -0.81
C ALA A 300 -13.27 5.77 -0.02
N LYS A 301 -13.78 6.88 -0.59
CA LYS A 301 -14.88 7.65 0.00
C LYS A 301 -16.17 6.83 0.10
N TYR A 302 -16.52 6.08 -0.95
CA TYR A 302 -17.72 5.24 -0.93
C TYR A 302 -17.60 4.08 0.04
N VAL A 303 -16.43 3.44 0.13
CA VAL A 303 -16.14 2.38 1.11
C VAL A 303 -16.32 2.91 2.54
N LEU A 304 -15.77 4.09 2.84
CA LEU A 304 -15.94 4.72 4.15
C LEU A 304 -17.42 5.00 4.46
N GLU A 305 -18.19 5.51 3.50
CA GLU A 305 -19.62 5.73 3.67
C GLU A 305 -20.39 4.43 3.93
N ASP A 306 -20.05 3.38 3.19
CA ASP A 306 -20.71 2.08 3.27
C ASP A 306 -20.45 1.41 4.63
N VAL A 307 -19.20 1.41 5.09
CA VAL A 307 -18.81 0.89 6.40
C VAL A 307 -19.45 1.69 7.54
N THR A 308 -19.45 3.02 7.46
CA THR A 308 -19.91 3.87 8.57
C THR A 308 -21.42 4.08 8.61
N LYS A 309 -22.13 4.00 7.47
CA LYS A 309 -23.56 4.36 7.38
C LYS A 309 -24.46 3.25 6.87
N LYS A 310 -23.95 2.26 6.14
CA LYS A 310 -24.78 1.24 5.46
C LYS A 310 -24.63 -0.18 6.03
N GLY A 311 -23.76 -0.34 7.02
CA GLY A 311 -23.58 -1.59 7.78
C GLY A 311 -22.76 -2.64 7.04
N TYR A 312 -21.82 -2.22 6.19
CA TYR A 312 -20.82 -3.12 5.62
C TYR A 312 -19.73 -3.43 6.65
N GLU A 313 -19.41 -4.70 6.81
CA GLU A 313 -18.66 -5.17 7.98
C GLU A 313 -17.18 -5.46 7.69
N PHE A 314 -16.79 -5.68 6.43
CA PHE A 314 -15.39 -5.84 6.00
C PHE A 314 -15.23 -5.60 4.49
N VAL A 315 -13.99 -5.48 4.03
CA VAL A 315 -13.58 -5.37 2.63
C VAL A 315 -12.82 -6.62 2.20
N PHE A 316 -13.09 -7.11 0.99
CA PHE A 316 -12.40 -8.22 0.33
C PHE A 316 -11.76 -7.71 -0.97
N HIS A 317 -10.46 -7.45 -0.93
CA HIS A 317 -9.68 -6.85 -2.02
C HIS A 317 -8.92 -7.93 -2.80
N ASN A 318 -9.31 -8.20 -4.03
CA ASN A 318 -8.78 -9.30 -4.85
C ASN A 318 -7.53 -8.91 -5.65
N GLY A 319 -6.46 -8.46 -4.98
CA GLY A 319 -5.17 -8.17 -5.62
C GLY A 319 -5.12 -6.84 -6.40
N ASP A 320 -3.91 -6.49 -6.82
CA ASP A 320 -3.54 -5.21 -7.42
C ASP A 320 -3.89 -4.03 -6.50
N ILE A 321 -3.14 -4.00 -5.40
CA ILE A 321 -3.45 -3.23 -4.22
C ILE A 321 -3.16 -1.76 -4.44
N SER A 322 -1.88 -1.42 -4.58
CA SER A 322 -1.42 -0.03 -4.60
C SER A 322 -0.84 0.39 -5.95
N TYR A 323 -0.43 -0.56 -6.79
CA TYR A 323 0.40 -0.33 -7.99
C TYR A 323 1.71 0.39 -7.67
N ALA A 324 2.33 0.09 -6.52
CA ALA A 324 3.61 0.69 -6.15
C ALA A 324 4.72 0.32 -7.15
N ARG A 325 4.80 -0.95 -7.56
CA ARG A 325 5.73 -1.44 -8.59
C ARG A 325 7.16 -0.90 -8.40
N GLY A 326 7.66 -1.00 -7.18
CA GLY A 326 9.00 -0.57 -6.76
C GLY A 326 9.12 0.92 -6.40
N MET A 327 8.04 1.71 -6.53
CA MET A 327 7.97 3.09 -6.06
C MET A 327 7.36 3.13 -4.66
N GLU A 328 8.16 2.84 -3.64
CA GLU A 328 7.70 2.55 -2.28
C GLU A 328 6.86 3.66 -1.61
N TYR A 329 6.97 4.93 -2.05
CA TYR A 329 6.07 5.98 -1.53
C TYR A 329 4.59 5.74 -1.85
N ILE A 330 4.28 4.97 -2.89
CA ILE A 330 2.91 4.64 -3.27
C ILE A 330 2.23 3.82 -2.16
N TRP A 331 2.95 2.92 -1.50
CA TRP A 331 2.44 2.19 -0.33
C TRP A 331 2.01 3.15 0.80
N GLU A 332 2.77 4.22 1.02
CA GLU A 332 2.46 5.25 2.02
C GLU A 332 1.20 6.04 1.66
N GLN A 333 1.09 6.45 0.40
CA GLN A 333 -0.08 7.20 -0.12
C GLN A 333 -1.34 6.35 -0.09
N TRP A 334 -1.23 5.09 -0.52
CA TRP A 334 -2.33 4.15 -0.59
C TRP A 334 -2.85 3.79 0.80
N HIS A 335 -1.96 3.45 1.74
CA HIS A 335 -2.40 3.16 3.11
C HIS A 335 -3.01 4.38 3.80
N ALA A 336 -2.48 5.59 3.58
CA ALA A 336 -3.09 6.81 4.10
C ALA A 336 -4.51 7.03 3.54
N MET A 337 -4.75 6.66 2.29
CA MET A 337 -6.07 6.73 1.65
C MET A 337 -7.07 5.73 2.27
N ILE A 338 -6.63 4.51 2.61
CA ILE A 338 -7.53 3.46 3.11
C ILE A 338 -7.71 3.45 4.64
N GLU A 339 -6.74 3.98 5.40
CA GLU A 339 -6.76 4.01 6.88
C GLU A 339 -8.10 4.44 7.48
N PRO A 340 -8.82 5.46 6.94
CA PRO A 340 -10.10 5.88 7.51
C PRO A 340 -11.15 4.77 7.62
N PHE A 341 -11.13 3.76 6.75
CA PHE A 341 -12.06 2.62 6.82
C PHE A 341 -11.38 1.30 7.18
N SER A 342 -10.11 1.08 6.84
CA SER A 342 -9.39 -0.14 7.23
C SER A 342 -9.11 -0.21 8.73
N SER A 343 -9.07 0.95 9.42
CA SER A 343 -8.94 1.03 10.88
C SER A 343 -10.25 0.80 11.65
N ILE A 344 -11.38 0.58 10.97
CA ILE A 344 -12.69 0.35 11.62
C ILE A 344 -13.43 -0.88 11.07
N ALA A 345 -13.04 -1.37 9.88
CA ALA A 345 -13.52 -2.60 9.30
C ALA A 345 -12.32 -3.44 8.82
N PRO A 346 -12.33 -4.77 9.00
CA PRO A 346 -11.29 -5.64 8.48
C PRO A 346 -11.10 -5.49 6.97
N TYR A 347 -9.84 -5.51 6.55
CA TYR A 347 -9.40 -5.35 5.18
C TYR A 347 -8.67 -6.61 4.74
N MET A 348 -9.40 -7.50 4.07
CA MET A 348 -8.92 -8.81 3.64
C MET A 348 -8.36 -8.69 2.24
N VAL A 349 -7.12 -9.12 1.99
CA VAL A 349 -6.43 -8.92 0.72
C VAL A 349 -5.98 -10.23 0.09
N GLY A 350 -6.13 -10.33 -1.21
CA GLY A 350 -5.38 -11.24 -2.06
C GLY A 350 -4.21 -10.53 -2.71
N ILE A 351 -3.47 -11.26 -3.54
CA ILE A 351 -2.33 -10.74 -4.27
C ILE A 351 -2.62 -10.73 -5.77
N GLY A 352 -2.22 -9.66 -6.45
CA GLY A 352 -2.27 -9.56 -7.92
C GLY A 352 -0.87 -9.55 -8.53
N ASN A 353 -0.81 -9.40 -9.86
CA ASN A 353 0.45 -9.40 -10.60
C ASN A 353 1.34 -8.23 -10.19
N HIS A 354 0.79 -7.06 -9.89
CA HIS A 354 1.59 -5.89 -9.51
C HIS A 354 2.25 -5.98 -8.14
N GLU A 355 1.82 -6.92 -7.31
CA GLU A 355 2.51 -7.24 -6.07
C GLU A 355 3.50 -8.40 -6.23
N GLN A 356 3.19 -9.41 -7.05
CA GLN A 356 3.93 -10.68 -7.06
C GLN A 356 4.89 -10.87 -8.24
N ASN A 357 4.48 -10.53 -9.46
CA ASN A 357 5.15 -11.00 -10.66
C ASN A 357 6.56 -10.44 -10.77
N HIS A 358 7.53 -11.33 -10.93
CA HIS A 358 8.95 -11.06 -11.01
C HIS A 358 9.57 -12.13 -11.92
N ILE A 359 10.77 -11.85 -12.46
CA ILE A 359 11.47 -12.75 -13.41
C ILE A 359 12.87 -13.15 -12.93
N ASP A 360 13.32 -12.61 -11.79
CA ASP A 360 14.68 -12.77 -11.28
C ASP A 360 14.65 -12.96 -9.76
N ASN A 361 15.65 -13.64 -9.21
CA ASN A 361 15.94 -13.72 -7.76
C ASN A 361 14.79 -14.23 -6.86
N SER A 362 13.97 -15.16 -7.33
CA SER A 362 12.88 -15.79 -6.57
C SER A 362 13.29 -16.36 -5.19
N SER A 363 14.58 -16.62 -4.96
CA SER A 363 15.08 -17.02 -3.64
C SER A 363 14.73 -16.03 -2.52
N LYS A 364 14.37 -14.80 -2.87
CA LYS A 364 13.91 -13.75 -1.97
C LYS A 364 12.39 -13.60 -1.91
N ASP A 365 11.65 -14.25 -2.80
CA ASP A 365 10.20 -14.28 -2.77
C ASP A 365 9.72 -14.97 -1.48
N PRO A 366 9.05 -14.25 -0.57
CA PRO A 366 8.64 -14.79 0.72
C PRO A 366 7.51 -15.82 0.60
N SER A 367 6.89 -15.99 -0.58
CA SER A 367 5.88 -17.01 -0.83
C SER A 367 6.45 -18.44 -0.82
N GLY A 368 7.75 -18.56 -1.08
CA GLY A 368 8.46 -19.81 -1.28
C GLY A 368 8.29 -20.44 -2.67
N VAL A 369 7.97 -19.65 -3.70
CA VAL A 369 8.02 -20.10 -5.11
C VAL A 369 9.46 -20.45 -5.49
N GLU A 370 9.62 -21.59 -6.17
CA GLU A 370 10.90 -22.01 -6.74
C GLU A 370 11.07 -21.47 -8.18
N GLY A 371 12.30 -21.32 -8.66
CA GLY A 371 12.59 -21.00 -10.07
C GLY A 371 12.71 -19.50 -10.33
N ASP A 372 12.05 -18.97 -11.35
CA ASP A 372 12.08 -17.53 -11.66
C ASP A 372 10.74 -16.85 -11.37
N GLY A 373 9.81 -17.55 -10.70
CA GLY A 373 8.42 -17.13 -10.52
C GLY A 373 7.43 -18.11 -11.18
N TRP A 374 6.14 -17.81 -11.09
CA TRP A 374 5.10 -18.57 -11.78
C TRP A 374 4.90 -18.05 -13.21
N HIS A 375 5.44 -18.76 -14.21
CA HIS A 375 5.34 -18.38 -15.62
C HIS A 375 4.73 -19.52 -16.46
N PRO A 376 3.40 -19.71 -16.41
CA PRO A 376 2.76 -20.72 -17.25
C PRO A 376 2.86 -20.33 -18.72
N TRP A 377 3.10 -21.30 -19.62
CA TRP A 377 3.23 -21.02 -21.06
C TRP A 377 1.97 -20.43 -21.71
N TRP A 378 0.82 -20.51 -21.06
CA TRP A 378 -0.47 -19.97 -21.49
C TRP A 378 -0.80 -18.59 -20.90
N GLY A 379 0.07 -18.01 -20.07
CA GLY A 379 -0.14 -16.69 -19.47
C GLY A 379 1.05 -15.76 -19.68
N THR A 380 0.80 -14.45 -19.62
CA THR A 380 1.85 -13.43 -19.52
C THR A 380 2.04 -13.09 -18.04
N MET A 381 3.16 -13.53 -17.48
CA MET A 381 3.57 -13.20 -16.12
C MET A 381 4.94 -12.55 -16.27
N ASP A 382 4.98 -11.25 -16.54
CA ASP A 382 6.22 -10.52 -16.79
C ASP A 382 6.78 -10.01 -15.43
N ASP A 383 7.54 -8.92 -15.39
CA ASP A 383 8.03 -8.32 -14.12
C ASP A 383 7.09 -7.21 -13.64
N ASP A 384 5.79 -7.51 -13.46
CA ASP A 384 4.78 -6.47 -13.22
C ASP A 384 4.95 -5.77 -11.86
N SER A 385 5.55 -6.46 -10.89
CA SER A 385 5.91 -5.88 -9.59
C SER A 385 7.17 -5.00 -9.62
N HIS A 386 7.92 -5.01 -10.73
CA HIS A 386 9.22 -4.34 -10.85
C HIS A 386 10.18 -4.68 -9.71
N GLY A 387 10.21 -5.96 -9.35
CA GLY A 387 11.10 -6.52 -8.34
C GLY A 387 10.62 -6.47 -6.88
N GLU A 388 9.38 -6.05 -6.60
CA GLU A 388 8.79 -6.16 -5.24
C GLU A 388 8.60 -7.63 -4.80
N CYS A 389 8.20 -8.50 -5.73
CA CYS A 389 8.03 -9.94 -5.52
C CYS A 389 7.34 -10.35 -4.21
N GLY A 390 6.26 -9.63 -3.86
CA GLY A 390 5.44 -9.91 -2.69
C GLY A 390 6.03 -9.43 -1.36
N VAL A 391 7.23 -8.83 -1.34
CA VAL A 391 7.89 -8.41 -0.11
C VAL A 391 7.06 -7.39 0.67
N PRO A 392 6.62 -6.25 0.11
CA PRO A 392 5.79 -5.31 0.86
C PRO A 392 4.50 -5.94 1.38
N MET A 393 3.85 -6.81 0.58
CA MET A 393 2.65 -7.53 1.00
C MET A 393 2.90 -8.42 2.22
N PHE A 394 3.96 -9.23 2.19
CA PHE A 394 4.32 -10.15 3.27
C PHE A 394 4.53 -9.43 4.60
N TYR A 395 5.09 -8.23 4.56
CA TYR A 395 5.32 -7.47 5.79
C TYR A 395 4.11 -6.64 6.22
N ARG A 396 3.37 -6.05 5.27
CA ARG A 396 2.30 -5.07 5.53
C ARG A 396 0.96 -5.71 5.84
N PHE A 397 0.71 -6.97 5.48
CA PHE A 397 -0.55 -7.65 5.72
C PHE A 397 -0.35 -9.03 6.34
N HIS A 398 -1.33 -9.47 7.12
CA HIS A 398 -1.34 -10.79 7.72
C HIS A 398 -2.75 -11.36 7.76
N MET A 399 -2.98 -12.37 6.91
CA MET A 399 -4.26 -13.04 6.71
C MET A 399 -4.36 -14.33 7.55
N PRO A 400 -5.48 -15.07 7.57
CA PRO A 400 -5.59 -16.32 8.32
C PRO A 400 -4.48 -17.34 7.99
N ASP A 401 -3.82 -17.84 9.04
CA ASP A 401 -2.69 -18.79 8.96
C ASP A 401 -3.13 -20.24 8.67
N ASN A 402 -3.89 -20.45 7.61
CA ASN A 402 -4.43 -21.78 7.26
C ASN A 402 -4.13 -22.25 5.84
N GLY A 403 -3.38 -21.49 5.05
CA GLY A 403 -2.88 -21.86 3.73
C GLY A 403 -1.40 -21.52 3.55
N ASN A 404 -1.10 -20.54 2.71
CA ASN A 404 0.23 -19.95 2.58
C ASN A 404 0.14 -18.46 2.87
N TYR A 405 0.11 -18.12 4.16
CA TYR A 405 0.08 -16.75 4.65
C TYR A 405 -1.00 -15.90 3.94
N LEU A 406 -0.62 -14.81 3.24
CA LEU A 406 -1.55 -13.95 2.49
C LEU A 406 -1.86 -14.44 1.07
N TRP A 407 -1.03 -15.32 0.50
CA TRP A 407 -1.16 -15.71 -0.92
C TRP A 407 -2.40 -16.55 -1.16
N TRP A 408 -2.69 -17.50 -0.27
CA TRP A 408 -3.97 -18.20 -0.27
C TRP A 408 -4.36 -18.64 1.14
N TYR A 409 -5.62 -18.43 1.47
CA TYR A 409 -6.19 -18.66 2.79
C TYR A 409 -7.71 -18.74 2.71
N SER A 410 -8.35 -19.20 3.79
CA SER A 410 -9.81 -19.25 3.89
C SER A 410 -10.30 -18.79 5.25
N TYR A 411 -11.56 -18.40 5.37
CA TYR A 411 -12.19 -18.09 6.65
C TYR A 411 -13.72 -18.15 6.57
N ASP A 412 -14.35 -18.46 7.70
CA ASP A 412 -15.80 -18.34 7.84
C ASP A 412 -16.18 -16.93 8.32
N TYR A 413 -17.25 -16.38 7.76
CA TYR A 413 -17.90 -15.17 8.27
C TYR A 413 -19.42 -15.30 8.11
N GLY A 414 -20.13 -15.39 9.23
CA GLY A 414 -21.58 -15.61 9.23
C GLY A 414 -21.96 -16.88 8.46
N MET A 415 -22.76 -16.73 7.40
CA MET A 415 -23.25 -17.81 6.55
C MET A 415 -22.34 -18.17 5.36
N VAL A 416 -21.17 -17.55 5.24
CA VAL A 416 -20.28 -17.70 4.08
C VAL A 416 -18.92 -18.25 4.50
N HIS A 417 -18.40 -19.19 3.71
CA HIS A 417 -17.00 -19.58 3.71
C HIS A 417 -16.28 -18.84 2.57
N PHE A 418 -15.31 -18.01 2.91
CA PHE A 418 -14.49 -17.24 1.97
C PHE A 418 -13.18 -17.95 1.70
N ILE A 419 -12.76 -17.93 0.45
CA ILE A 419 -11.49 -18.49 -0.04
C ILE A 419 -10.81 -17.39 -0.84
N MET A 420 -9.55 -17.09 -0.52
CA MET A 420 -8.66 -16.30 -1.37
C MET A 420 -7.62 -17.24 -1.97
N ILE A 421 -7.46 -17.20 -3.28
CA ILE A 421 -6.39 -17.88 -4.01
C ILE A 421 -5.42 -16.84 -4.60
N SER A 422 -4.19 -17.25 -4.88
CA SER A 422 -3.26 -16.49 -5.71
C SER A 422 -3.29 -17.00 -7.12
N THR A 423 -3.59 -16.11 -8.06
CA THR A 423 -3.47 -16.38 -9.51
C THR A 423 -2.04 -16.24 -10.03
N GLU A 424 -1.15 -15.70 -9.20
CA GLU A 424 0.27 -15.47 -9.48
C GLU A 424 1.14 -16.64 -9.00
N HIS A 425 0.51 -17.77 -8.66
CA HIS A 425 1.15 -18.98 -8.18
C HIS A 425 0.59 -20.20 -8.89
N ASP A 426 1.35 -21.30 -8.86
CA ASP A 426 0.93 -22.55 -9.48
C ASP A 426 -0.42 -23.02 -8.91
N LEU A 427 -1.42 -23.08 -9.79
CA LEU A 427 -2.80 -23.44 -9.52
C LEU A 427 -3.24 -24.72 -10.26
N ILE A 428 -2.32 -25.37 -10.97
CA ILE A 428 -2.61 -26.59 -11.73
C ILE A 428 -2.77 -27.79 -10.78
N PRO A 429 -3.40 -28.89 -11.24
CA PRO A 429 -3.54 -30.10 -10.42
C PRO A 429 -2.20 -30.55 -9.82
N TYR A 430 -2.26 -30.93 -8.54
CA TYR A 430 -1.11 -31.37 -7.72
C TYR A 430 -0.15 -30.26 -7.28
N SER A 431 -0.42 -28.98 -7.59
CA SER A 431 0.32 -27.87 -6.96
C SER A 431 -0.01 -27.74 -5.47
N ARG A 432 0.87 -27.09 -4.70
CA ARG A 432 0.67 -26.81 -3.27
C ARG A 432 -0.66 -26.11 -2.99
N GLN A 433 -0.99 -25.11 -3.81
CA GLN A 433 -2.22 -24.36 -3.70
C GLN A 433 -3.45 -25.20 -4.10
N TYR A 434 -3.35 -26.01 -5.16
CA TYR A 434 -4.45 -26.88 -5.58
C TYR A 434 -4.79 -27.92 -4.52
N GLU A 435 -3.79 -28.59 -3.94
CA GLU A 435 -3.98 -29.58 -2.87
C GLU A 435 -4.59 -28.94 -1.62
N TRP A 436 -4.10 -27.76 -1.24
CA TRP A 436 -4.68 -26.98 -0.16
C TRP A 436 -6.16 -26.65 -0.43
N LEU A 437 -6.49 -26.11 -1.61
CA LEU A 437 -7.85 -25.73 -1.98
C LEU A 437 -8.79 -26.95 -1.98
N GLN A 438 -8.34 -28.10 -2.48
CA GLN A 438 -9.12 -29.33 -2.41
C GLN A 438 -9.41 -29.75 -0.97
N GLN A 439 -8.42 -29.62 -0.07
CA GLN A 439 -8.59 -29.97 1.33
C GLN A 439 -9.53 -29.00 2.04
N ASP A 440 -9.39 -27.70 1.79
CA ASP A 440 -10.26 -26.65 2.33
C ASP A 440 -11.71 -26.88 1.92
N LEU A 441 -11.99 -27.05 0.62
CA LEU A 441 -13.32 -27.31 0.07
C LEU A 441 -13.98 -28.58 0.65
N LYS A 442 -13.20 -29.64 0.93
CA LYS A 442 -13.71 -30.88 1.56
C LYS A 442 -14.15 -30.68 3.00
N ASN A 443 -13.57 -29.71 3.70
CA ASN A 443 -13.84 -29.46 5.12
C ASN A 443 -15.01 -28.50 5.35
N ILE A 444 -15.55 -27.87 4.30
CA ILE A 444 -16.67 -26.93 4.42
C ILE A 444 -17.94 -27.67 4.88
N ASN A 445 -18.46 -27.26 6.04
CA ASN A 445 -19.77 -27.70 6.51
C ASN A 445 -20.88 -26.81 5.91
N ARG A 446 -21.44 -27.22 4.77
CA ARG A 446 -22.48 -26.49 4.04
C ARG A 446 -23.80 -26.29 4.81
N SER A 447 -24.02 -27.02 5.90
CA SER A 447 -25.16 -26.76 6.81
C SER A 447 -24.90 -25.58 7.75
N LYS A 448 -23.64 -25.14 7.90
CA LYS A 448 -23.24 -23.94 8.65
C LYS A 448 -22.92 -22.76 7.72
N THR A 449 -22.16 -23.01 6.66
CA THR A 449 -21.80 -22.05 5.62
C THR A 449 -22.40 -22.48 4.29
N PRO A 450 -23.71 -22.21 4.05
CA PRO A 450 -24.37 -22.59 2.81
C PRO A 450 -23.74 -21.90 1.59
N TRP A 451 -23.10 -20.76 1.75
CA TRP A 451 -22.42 -20.04 0.68
C TRP A 451 -20.91 -20.24 0.73
N VAL A 452 -20.32 -20.40 -0.45
CA VAL A 452 -18.86 -20.45 -0.64
C VAL A 452 -18.52 -19.38 -1.66
N ILE A 453 -17.61 -18.48 -1.31
CA ILE A 453 -17.13 -17.40 -2.18
C ILE A 453 -15.63 -17.60 -2.38
N LEU A 454 -15.22 -17.73 -3.63
CA LEU A 454 -13.83 -17.80 -4.03
C LEU A 454 -13.45 -16.47 -4.70
N GLY A 455 -12.42 -15.82 -4.16
CA GLY A 455 -11.75 -14.67 -4.75
C GLY A 455 -10.36 -15.04 -5.26
N GLY A 456 -9.95 -14.39 -6.34
CA GLY A 456 -8.63 -14.43 -6.94
C GLY A 456 -8.52 -13.23 -7.88
N HIS A 457 -7.29 -12.82 -8.20
CA HIS A 457 -7.07 -11.59 -8.95
C HIS A 457 -7.36 -11.76 -10.45
N ARG A 458 -6.56 -12.58 -11.15
CA ARG A 458 -6.73 -12.78 -12.59
C ARG A 458 -8.06 -13.48 -12.92
N PRO A 459 -8.82 -12.98 -13.91
CA PRO A 459 -10.12 -13.54 -14.23
C PRO A 459 -10.00 -14.93 -14.86
N MET A 460 -10.72 -15.91 -14.33
CA MET A 460 -10.79 -17.26 -14.91
C MET A 460 -11.71 -17.34 -16.14
N TYR A 461 -12.63 -16.39 -16.27
CA TYR A 461 -13.58 -16.28 -17.39
C TYR A 461 -13.65 -14.83 -17.85
N CYS A 462 -12.77 -14.44 -18.77
CA CYS A 462 -12.86 -13.15 -19.45
C CYS A 462 -13.61 -13.32 -20.79
N SER A 463 -14.55 -12.40 -21.08
CA SER A 463 -15.29 -12.37 -22.36
C SER A 463 -14.70 -11.38 -23.36
N GLN A 464 -13.68 -10.61 -22.98
CA GLN A 464 -12.95 -9.75 -23.88
C GLN A 464 -11.84 -10.57 -24.54
N VAL A 465 -11.97 -10.77 -25.85
CA VAL A 465 -10.81 -11.01 -26.70
C VAL A 465 -10.16 -9.64 -26.83
N ASP A 466 -9.05 -9.40 -26.16
CA ASP A 466 -8.32 -8.14 -26.35
C ASP A 466 -7.92 -8.02 -27.84
N PRO A 467 -8.28 -6.92 -28.52
CA PRO A 467 -7.97 -6.70 -29.94
C PRO A 467 -6.48 -6.68 -30.29
#